data_AF-A0A9E5QXM1-F1
#
_entry.id   AF-A0A9E5QXM1-F1
#
_cell.length_a   1.000
_cell.length_b   1.000
_cell.length_c   1.000
_cell.angle_alpha   90.00
_cell.angle_beta   90.00
_cell.angle_gamma   90.00
#
_symmetry.space_group_name_H-M   'P 1'
#
loop_
_entity.id
_entity.type
_entity.pdbx_description
1 polymer ?
#
loop_
_entity_poly.entity_id
_entity_poly.type
_entity_poly.pdbx_seq_one_letter_code
_entity_poly.pdbx_strand_id
1 'polypeptide(L)' 'MGIEEAILQEVKERGLQQGLQQGLQQGTLQTKIAGIRKAIAQGKLNREEIAELFEVNLDFVKEVQQDQFALYKILPFVSS' A
#
# COMPACT_ATOMS: atom_id res chain seq x y z
N MET A 1 28.98 -2.33 -35.22
CA MET A 1 28.10 -1.74 -34.19
C MET A 1 26.82 -2.53 -34.24
N GLY A 2 26.71 -3.42 -33.27
CA GLY A 2 25.95 -4.67 -33.36
C GLY A 2 24.50 -4.48 -32.95
N ILE A 3 23.63 -5.22 -33.63
CA ILE A 3 22.20 -5.32 -33.37
C ILE A 3 21.94 -5.73 -31.90
N GLU A 4 22.90 -6.40 -31.27
CA GLU A 4 22.90 -6.83 -29.87
C GLU A 4 22.90 -5.67 -28.86
N GLU A 5 23.58 -4.57 -29.14
CA GLU A 5 23.64 -3.42 -28.22
C GLU A 5 22.31 -2.67 -28.15
N ALA A 6 21.59 -2.61 -29.27
CA ALA A 6 20.28 -1.97 -29.36
C ALA A 6 19.21 -2.76 -28.59
N ILE A 7 19.23 -4.10 -28.67
CA ILE A 7 18.28 -4.95 -27.94
C ILE A 7 18.53 -4.89 -26.43
N LEU A 8 19.79 -4.84 -26.00
CA LEU A 8 20.14 -4.71 -24.57
C LEU A 8 19.69 -3.38 -23.96
N GLN A 9 19.78 -2.27 -24.71
CA GLN A 9 19.29 -0.97 -24.25
C GLN A 9 17.77 -0.97 -24.09
N GLU A 10 17.04 -1.46 -25.10
CA GLU A 10 15.57 -1.49 -25.07
C GLU A 10 15.02 -2.36 -23.93
N VAL A 11 15.63 -3.52 -23.67
CA VAL A 11 15.24 -4.40 -22.55
C VAL A 11 15.51 -3.74 -21.19
N LYS A 12 16.64 -3.03 -21.05
CA LYS A 12 17.00 -2.33 -19.81
C LYS A 12 16.07 -1.17 -19.52
N GLU A 13 15.70 -0.39 -20.53
CA GLU A 13 14.75 0.72 -20.41
C GLU A 13 13.35 0.21 -20.04
N ARG A 14 12.87 -0.85 -20.69
CA ARG A 14 11.57 -1.47 -20.34
C ARG A 14 11.56 -2.05 -18.93
N GLY A 15 12.62 -2.75 -18.52
CA GLY A 15 12.73 -3.31 -17.18
C GLY A 15 12.74 -2.23 -16.08
N LEU A 16 13.44 -1.11 -16.33
CA LEU A 16 13.47 0.01 -15.39
C LEU A 16 12.10 0.71 -15.29
N GLN A 17 11.42 0.93 -16.41
CA GLN A 17 10.09 1.54 -16.42
C GLN A 17 9.05 0.66 -15.71
N GLN A 18 9.10 -0.65 -15.92
CA GLN A 18 8.22 -1.60 -15.23
C GLN A 18 8.52 -1.64 -13.72
N GLY A 19 9.79 -1.69 -13.33
CA GLY A 19 10.19 -1.67 -11.92
C GLY A 19 9.80 -0.37 -11.21
N LEU A 20 9.94 0.78 -11.86
CA LEU A 20 9.51 2.07 -11.33
C LEU A 20 7.99 2.17 -11.21
N GLN A 21 7.23 1.72 -12.21
CA GLN A 21 5.77 1.71 -12.14
C GLN A 21 5.26 0.80 -11.01
N GLN A 22 5.83 -0.40 -10.88
CA GLN A 22 5.47 -1.33 -9.80
C GLN A 22 5.84 -0.79 -8.43
N GLY A 23 7.05 -0.21 -8.28
CA GLY A 23 7.50 0.40 -7.03
C GLY A 23 6.66 1.61 -6.61
N LEU A 24 6.28 2.47 -7.56
CA LEU A 24 5.39 3.61 -7.30
C LEU A 24 3.99 3.15 -6.89
N GLN A 25 3.42 2.17 -7.61
CA GLN A 25 2.09 1.63 -7.26
C GLN A 25 2.07 0.99 -5.87
N GLN A 26 3.11 0.21 -5.53
CA GLN A 26 3.25 -0.39 -4.19
C GLN A 26 3.47 0.67 -3.11
N GLY A 27 4.29 1.69 -3.36
CA GLY A 27 4.54 2.78 -2.42
C GLY A 27 3.29 3.63 -2.15
N THR A 28 2.54 3.96 -3.20
CA THR A 28 1.27 4.69 -3.07
C THR A 28 0.25 3.88 -2.29
N LEU A 29 0.11 2.58 -2.57
CA LEU A 29 -0.83 1.71 -1.86
C LEU A 29 -0.45 1.57 -0.38
N GLN A 30 0.83 1.34 -0.06
CA GLN A 30 1.30 1.25 1.33
C GLN A 30 1.08 2.55 2.10
N THR A 31 1.32 3.69 1.47
CA THR A 31 1.08 5.01 2.08
C THR A 31 -0.41 5.22 2.37
N LYS A 32 -1.29 4.84 1.43
CA LYS A 32 -2.75 4.88 1.64
C LYS A 32 -3.16 3.97 2.80
N ILE A 33 -2.67 2.73 2.87
CA ILE A 33 -2.95 1.79 3.97
C ILE A 33 -2.48 2.38 5.31
N ALA A 34 -1.27 2.92 5.40
CA ALA A 34 -0.75 3.52 6.62
C ALA A 34 -1.58 4.74 7.07
N GLY A 35 -2.00 5.57 6.10
CA GLY A 35 -2.90 6.70 6.34
C GLY A 35 -4.27 6.27 6.88
N ILE A 36 -4.90 5.26 6.25
CA ILE A 36 -6.17 4.69 6.69
C ILE A 36 -6.05 4.14 8.12
N ARG A 37 -5.01 3.35 8.42
CA ARG A 37 -4.76 2.82 9.78
C ARG A 37 -4.63 3.93 10.82
N LYS A 38 -3.92 5.00 10.48
CA LYS A 38 -3.75 6.16 11.36
C LYS A 38 -5.07 6.91 11.58
N ALA A 39 -5.89 7.06 10.54
CA ALA A 39 -7.20 7.71 10.64
C ALA A 39 -8.17 6.89 11.50
N ILE A 40 -8.20 5.55 11.32
CA ILE A 40 -8.96 4.62 12.15
C ILE A 40 -8.51 4.72 13.61
N ALA A 41 -7.20 4.71 13.87
CA ALA A 41 -6.65 4.77 15.23
C ALA A 41 -6.94 6.10 15.94
N GLN A 42 -7.10 7.21 15.20
CA GLN A 42 -7.48 8.49 15.77
C GLN A 42 -8.96 8.55 16.19
N GLY A 43 -9.83 7.73 15.58
CA GLY A 43 -11.26 7.68 15.90
C GLY A 43 -12.03 8.98 15.63
N LYS A 44 -11.45 9.91 14.85
CA LYS A 44 -12.06 11.21 14.52
C LYS A 44 -12.98 11.18 13.32
N LEU A 45 -12.79 10.20 12.44
CA LEU A 45 -13.54 10.02 11.20
C LEU A 45 -14.21 8.65 11.24
N ASN A 46 -15.43 8.57 10.70
CA ASN A 46 -16.11 7.30 10.46
C ASN A 46 -15.52 6.60 9.21
N ARG A 47 -15.93 5.36 8.97
CA ARG A 47 -15.32 4.54 7.91
C ARG A 47 -15.65 5.07 6.52
N GLU A 48 -16.84 5.63 6.34
CA GLU A 48 -17.27 6.28 5.11
C GLU A 48 -16.44 7.54 4.81
N GLU A 49 -16.21 8.39 5.80
CA GLU A 49 -15.36 9.59 5.69
C GLU A 49 -13.91 9.23 5.39
N ILE A 50 -13.39 8.14 5.98
CA ILE A 50 -12.05 7.62 5.66
C ILE A 50 -12.00 7.09 4.23
N ALA A 51 -13.03 6.39 3.77
CA ALA A 51 -13.11 5.89 2.40
C ALA A 51 -13.08 7.05 1.39
N GLU A 52 -13.84 8.12 1.66
CA GLU A 52 -13.86 9.33 0.86
C GLU A 52 -12.52 10.07 0.88
N LEU A 53 -11.95 10.30 2.07
CA LEU A 53 -10.67 11.01 2.24
C LEU A 53 -9.50 10.36 1.50
N PHE A 54 -9.49 9.03 1.42
CA PHE A 54 -8.43 8.26 0.76
C PHE A 54 -8.79 7.81 -0.66
N GLU A 55 -9.98 8.17 -1.16
CA GLU A 55 -10.54 7.78 -2.45
C GLU A 55 -10.50 6.25 -2.67
N VAL A 56 -10.99 5.51 -1.69
CA VAL A 56 -11.06 4.04 -1.69
C VAL A 56 -12.46 3.55 -1.38
N ASN A 57 -12.74 2.28 -1.64
CA ASN A 57 -14.01 1.68 -1.24
C ASN A 57 -14.05 1.47 0.29
N LEU A 58 -15.24 1.59 0.88
CA LEU A 58 -15.53 1.26 2.27
C LEU A 58 -15.07 -0.16 2.64
N ASP A 59 -15.21 -1.13 1.73
CA ASP A 59 -14.76 -2.50 1.99
C ASP A 59 -13.25 -2.61 2.14
N PHE A 60 -12.48 -1.80 1.40
CA PHE A 60 -11.03 -1.72 1.57
C PHE A 60 -10.65 -1.15 2.95
N VAL A 61 -11.39 -0.15 3.43
CA VAL A 61 -11.20 0.38 4.80
C VAL A 61 -11.48 -0.70 5.85
N LYS A 62 -12.50 -1.54 5.65
CA LYS A 62 -12.80 -2.68 6.54
C LYS A 62 -11.70 -3.74 6.52
N GLU A 63 -11.18 -4.09 5.35
CA GLU A 63 -10.04 -5.03 5.23
C GLU A 63 -8.81 -4.50 5.98
N VAL A 64 -8.45 -3.23 5.77
CA VAL A 64 -7.33 -2.59 6.47
C VAL A 64 -7.55 -2.57 7.99
N GLN A 65 -8.79 -2.38 8.45
CA GLN A 65 -9.15 -2.47 9.86
C GLN A 65 -8.95 -3.89 10.42
N GLN A 66 -9.33 -4.92 9.66
CA GLN A 66 -9.19 -6.32 10.08
C GLN A 66 -7.72 -6.78 10.11
N ASP A 67 -6.92 -6.38 9.12
CA ASP A 67 -5.49 -6.64 9.08
C ASP A 67 -4.74 -5.98 10.25
N GLN A 68 -5.16 -4.77 10.66
CA GLN A 68 -4.63 -4.12 11.86
C GLN A 68 -4.90 -4.96 13.13
N PHE A 69 -6.05 -5.63 13.21
CA PHE A 69 -6.41 -6.49 14.33
C PHE A 69 -5.69 -7.82 14.34
N ALA A 70 -5.33 -8.36 13.16
CA ALA A 70 -4.53 -9.59 13.06
C ALA A 70 -3.14 -9.42 13.69
N LEU A 71 -2.53 -8.23 13.58
CA LEU A 71 -1.23 -7.93 14.21
C LEU A 71 -1.32 -7.79 15.74
N TYR A 72 -2.44 -7.31 16.29
CA TYR A 72 -2.62 -7.19 17.74
C TYR A 72 -2.95 -8.53 18.43
N LYS A 73 -3.41 -9.54 17.70
CA LYS A 73 -3.69 -10.88 18.26
C LYS A 73 -2.44 -11.72 18.55
N ILE A 74 -1.27 -11.32 18.04
CA ILE A 74 0.00 -12.07 18.20
C ILE A 74 0.83 -11.52 19.37
N LEU A 75 0.47 -10.37 19.94
CA LEU A 75 1.12 -9.89 21.15
C LEU A 75 0.45 -10.56 22.36
N PRO A 76 1.15 -11.43 23.13
CA PRO A 76 0.63 -11.88 24.40
C PRO A 76 0.47 -10.62 25.26
N PHE A 77 -0.77 -10.38 25.69
CA PHE A 77 -1.11 -9.37 26.67
C PHE A 77 -0.32 -9.70 27.94
N VAL A 78 0.82 -9.03 28.16
CA VAL A 78 1.54 -9.13 29.43
C VAL A 78 0.73 -8.29 30.42
N SER A 79 -0.26 -8.91 31.05
CA SER A 79 -0.78 -8.45 32.33
C SER A 79 0.27 -8.76 33.39
N SER A 80 0.89 -7.72 33.95
CA SER A 80 1.22 -7.66 35.38
C SER A 80 1.48 -6.23 35.81
#